data_AF-A0A8T8WZ08-F1
#
_entry.id   AF-A0A8T8WZ08-F1
#
_cell.length_a   1.000
_cell.length_b   1.000
_cell.length_c   1.000
_cell.angle_alpha   90.00
_cell.angle_beta   90.00
_cell.angle_gamma   90.00
#
_symmetry.space_group_name_H-M   'P 1'
#
loop_
_entity.id
_entity.type
_entity.pdbx_description
1 polymer ?
#
loop_
_entity_poly.entity_id
_entity_poly.type
_entity_poly.pdbx_seq_one_letter_code
_entity_poly.pdbx_strand_id
1 'polypeptide(L)'
;MVVEAPLSELILRSPAESVLKALQVSCLNQKAFYCDSVQRRLHSEAKLLLEACQTFEREESFDEDISHIFDNKLLCDHVKTISQTLHRETLLKLSFLTWNFDGSGLVSKQLRQFLADPENDHVEHICNTIWQRLVDRSECKKTKIEFAQEMVSVLKNLKAALVFRWNVIYVSMLNSMHITNAL
;
A
#
# COMPACT_ATOMS: atom_id res chain seq x y z
N MET A 1 29.79 16.84 9.86
CA MET A 1 28.61 16.01 9.54
C MET A 1 28.87 15.33 8.22
N VAL A 2 28.83 14.00 8.17
CA VAL A 2 28.88 13.26 6.91
C VAL A 2 27.46 13.32 6.34
N VAL A 3 27.28 14.03 5.22
CA VAL A 3 25.99 14.05 4.51
C VAL A 3 25.93 12.73 3.75
N GLU A 4 25.08 11.80 4.20
CA GLU A 4 24.83 10.57 3.46
C GLU A 4 24.20 10.90 2.11
N ALA A 5 24.59 10.14 1.07
CA ALA A 5 23.99 10.29 -0.24
C ALA A 5 22.47 10.01 -0.15
N PRO A 6 21.63 10.78 -0.88
CA PRO A 6 20.20 10.51 -0.91
C PRO A 6 19.91 9.09 -1.38
N LEU A 7 18.92 8.45 -0.78
CA LEU A 7 18.53 7.08 -1.18
C LEU A 7 18.01 7.08 -2.62
N SER A 8 18.47 6.11 -3.41
CA SER A 8 17.99 5.94 -4.78
C SER A 8 16.53 5.49 -4.78
N GLU A 9 15.74 5.96 -5.75
CA GLU A 9 14.35 5.53 -5.90
C GLU A 9 14.21 4.02 -6.07
N LEU A 10 15.22 3.35 -6.66
CA LEU A 10 15.24 1.90 -6.82
C LEU A 10 15.10 1.18 -5.48
N ILE A 11 15.82 1.66 -4.45
CA ILE A 11 15.78 1.08 -3.10
C ILE A 11 14.46 1.39 -2.39
N LEU A 12 13.85 2.54 -2.70
CA LEU A 12 12.60 2.99 -2.08
C LEU A 12 11.36 2.26 -2.65
N ARG A 13 11.42 1.75 -3.87
CA ARG A 13 10.22 1.19 -4.54
C ARG A 13 9.68 -0.04 -3.83
N SER A 14 10.50 -1.05 -3.58
CA SER A 14 10.02 -2.31 -2.98
C SER A 14 9.38 -2.10 -1.60
N PRO A 15 9.98 -1.34 -0.66
CA PRO A 15 9.34 -1.07 0.62
C PRO A 15 8.09 -0.18 0.50
N ALA A 16 8.08 0.80 -0.41
CA ALA A 16 6.90 1.62 -0.64
C ALA A 16 5.72 0.80 -1.20
N GLU A 17 6.01 -0.15 -2.09
CA GLU A 17 5.04 -1.08 -2.66
C GLU A 17 4.36 -1.93 -1.58
N SER A 18 5.06 -2.30 -0.50
CA SER A 18 4.45 -2.99 0.65
C SER A 18 3.31 -2.18 1.28
N VAL A 19 3.46 -0.86 1.44
CA VAL A 19 2.36 -0.01 1.93
C VAL A 19 1.20 0.00 0.94
N LEU A 20 1.48 0.12 -0.36
CA LEU A 20 0.46 0.12 -1.41
C LEU A 20 -0.31 -1.20 -1.44
N LYS A 21 0.38 -2.34 -1.31
CA LYS A 21 -0.26 -3.66 -1.24
C LYS A 21 -1.17 -3.78 -0.03
N ALA A 22 -0.69 -3.40 1.16
CA ALA A 22 -1.46 -3.43 2.39
C ALA A 22 -2.73 -2.55 2.30
N LEU A 23 -2.60 -1.34 1.74
CA LEU A 23 -3.74 -0.45 1.50
C LEU A 23 -4.72 -1.04 0.47
N GLN A 24 -4.22 -1.59 -0.64
CA GLN A 24 -5.07 -2.19 -1.67
C GLN A 24 -5.87 -3.37 -1.13
N VAL A 25 -5.22 -4.29 -0.40
CA VAL A 25 -5.89 -5.43 0.25
C VAL A 25 -6.98 -4.95 1.21
N SER A 26 -6.68 -3.94 2.04
CA SER A 26 -7.70 -3.33 2.92
C SER A 26 -8.88 -2.74 2.13
N CYS A 27 -8.65 -2.16 0.96
CA CYS A 27 -9.72 -1.64 0.10
C CYS A 27 -10.57 -2.74 -0.56
N LEU A 28 -10.01 -3.92 -0.82
CA LEU A 28 -10.72 -5.04 -1.44
C LEU A 28 -11.69 -5.75 -0.47
N ASN A 29 -11.50 -5.57 0.84
CA ASN A 29 -12.40 -6.06 1.87
C ASN A 29 -13.69 -5.23 2.01
N GLN A 30 -13.89 -4.20 1.18
CA GLN A 30 -15.13 -3.42 1.22
C GLN A 30 -16.33 -4.21 0.71
N LYS A 31 -17.49 -4.00 1.36
CA LYS A 31 -18.79 -4.63 1.05
C LYS A 31 -19.17 -4.58 -0.44
N ALA A 32 -18.73 -3.56 -1.17
CA ALA A 32 -18.99 -3.42 -2.61
C ALA A 32 -18.50 -4.61 -3.45
N PHE A 33 -17.44 -5.31 -3.03
CA PHE A 33 -16.87 -6.45 -3.76
C PHE A 33 -17.49 -7.80 -3.39
N TYR A 34 -18.44 -7.83 -2.46
CA TYR A 34 -19.22 -9.03 -2.11
C TYR A 34 -20.43 -9.26 -3.05
N CYS A 35 -20.63 -8.39 -4.04
CA CYS A 35 -21.74 -8.51 -4.98
C CYS A 35 -21.46 -9.57 -6.06
N ASP A 36 -22.32 -10.60 -6.17
CA ASP A 36 -22.24 -11.66 -7.18
C ASP A 36 -22.07 -11.16 -8.62
N SER A 37 -22.73 -10.02 -8.94
CA SER A 37 -22.67 -9.45 -10.29
C SER A 37 -21.28 -8.91 -10.65
N VAL A 38 -20.52 -8.43 -9.66
CA VAL A 38 -19.14 -7.99 -9.82
C VAL A 38 -18.24 -9.22 -10.01
N GLN A 39 -18.39 -10.22 -9.14
CA GLN A 39 -17.55 -11.43 -9.17
C GLN A 39 -17.64 -12.20 -10.48
N ARG A 40 -18.83 -12.30 -11.10
CA ARG A 40 -19.03 -12.98 -12.39
C ARG A 40 -18.30 -12.31 -13.56
N ARG A 41 -17.96 -11.02 -13.44
CA ARG A 41 -17.28 -10.24 -14.49
C ARG A 41 -15.77 -10.22 -14.33
N LEU A 42 -15.26 -10.77 -13.23
CA LEU A 42 -13.83 -10.84 -12.98
C LEU A 42 -13.22 -12.00 -13.77
N HIS A 43 -12.08 -11.72 -14.39
CA HIS A 43 -11.19 -12.78 -14.83
C HIS A 43 -10.62 -13.56 -13.64
N SER A 44 -10.10 -14.77 -13.91
CA SER A 44 -9.72 -15.74 -12.86
C SER A 44 -8.74 -15.20 -11.83
N GLU A 45 -7.74 -14.40 -12.23
CA GLU A 45 -6.72 -13.90 -11.30
C GLU A 45 -7.26 -12.83 -10.34
N ALA A 46 -8.09 -11.89 -10.82
CA ALA A 46 -8.79 -10.94 -9.95
C ALA A 46 -9.74 -11.65 -8.98
N LYS A 47 -10.39 -12.71 -9.45
CA LYS A 47 -11.31 -13.50 -8.61
C LYS A 47 -10.55 -14.18 -7.48
N LEU A 48 -9.42 -14.85 -7.77
CA LEU A 48 -8.57 -15.48 -6.77
C LEU A 48 -8.03 -14.47 -5.75
N LEU A 49 -7.56 -13.31 -6.21
CA LEU A 49 -7.10 -12.25 -5.31
C LEU A 49 -8.23 -11.78 -4.38
N LEU A 50 -9.42 -11.55 -4.93
CA LEU A 50 -10.56 -11.06 -4.16
C LEU A 50 -11.05 -12.11 -3.15
N GLU A 51 -11.14 -13.37 -3.55
CA GLU A 51 -11.50 -14.50 -2.66
C GLU A 51 -10.50 -14.61 -1.51
N ALA A 52 -9.19 -14.53 -1.77
CA ALA A 52 -8.16 -14.58 -0.73
C ALA A 52 -8.27 -13.39 0.25
N CYS A 53 -8.54 -12.18 -0.25
CA CYS A 53 -8.77 -11.01 0.60
C CYS A 53 -10.00 -11.17 1.52
N GLN A 54 -11.09 -11.73 0.98
CA GLN A 54 -12.35 -11.93 1.70
C GLN A 54 -12.27 -13.04 2.76
N THR A 55 -11.56 -14.13 2.47
CA THR A 55 -11.31 -15.20 3.45
C THR A 55 -10.53 -14.65 4.65
N PHE A 56 -9.50 -13.85 4.39
CA PHE A 56 -8.70 -13.21 5.44
C PHE A 56 -9.52 -12.34 6.42
N GLU A 57 -10.61 -11.69 5.98
CA GLU A 57 -11.46 -10.88 6.88
C GLU A 57 -12.34 -11.74 7.81
N ARG A 58 -12.66 -12.97 7.41
CA ARG A 58 -13.57 -13.87 8.15
C ARG A 58 -12.85 -14.69 9.21
N GLU A 59 -11.54 -14.87 9.07
CA GLU A 59 -10.74 -15.60 10.04
C GLU A 59 -10.35 -14.67 11.20
N GLU A 60 -10.88 -14.95 12.39
CA GLU A 60 -10.55 -14.24 13.64
C GLU A 60 -9.07 -14.43 14.06
N SER A 61 -8.33 -15.30 13.36
CA SER A 61 -6.93 -15.61 13.58
C SER A 61 -6.02 -14.81 12.65
N PHE A 62 -5.41 -13.75 13.17
CA PHE A 62 -4.34 -12.99 12.48
C PHE A 62 -3.00 -13.76 12.36
N ASP A 63 -3.02 -15.09 12.41
CA ASP A 63 -1.83 -15.98 12.41
C ASP A 63 -1.72 -16.85 11.15
N GLU A 64 -2.67 -16.75 10.22
CA GLU A 64 -2.55 -17.43 8.92
C GLU A 64 -1.48 -16.79 8.02
N ASP A 65 -0.79 -17.64 7.26
CA ASP A 65 0.19 -17.21 6.27
C ASP A 65 -0.50 -16.55 5.08
N ILE A 66 -0.58 -15.23 5.14
CA ILE A 66 -1.16 -14.36 4.11
C ILE A 66 -0.13 -13.88 3.09
N SER A 67 1.11 -14.38 3.12
CA SER A 67 2.14 -14.00 2.15
C SER A 67 1.65 -14.19 0.71
N HIS A 68 0.87 -15.25 0.47
CA HIS A 68 0.23 -15.55 -0.81
C HIS A 68 -0.65 -14.42 -1.36
N ILE A 69 -1.29 -13.61 -0.51
CA ILE A 69 -2.06 -12.42 -0.95
C ILE A 69 -1.10 -11.34 -1.44
N PHE A 70 -0.02 -11.09 -0.69
CA PHE A 70 0.96 -10.05 -0.99
C PHE A 70 1.92 -10.41 -2.13
N ASP A 71 2.03 -11.70 -2.45
CA ASP A 71 2.78 -12.24 -3.58
C ASP A 71 1.90 -12.51 -4.81
N ASN A 72 0.61 -12.22 -4.74
CA ASN A 72 -0.29 -12.30 -5.88
C ASN A 72 0.24 -11.42 -7.03
N LYS A 73 0.41 -12.03 -8.21
CA LYS A 73 1.06 -11.38 -9.36
C LYS A 73 0.27 -10.17 -9.85
N LEU A 74 -1.05 -10.28 -10.05
CA LEU A 74 -1.91 -9.16 -10.40
C LEU A 74 -1.76 -7.98 -9.41
N LEU A 75 -1.76 -8.25 -8.11
CA LEU A 75 -1.53 -7.22 -7.10
C LEU A 75 -0.13 -6.59 -7.25
N CYS A 76 0.91 -7.41 -7.40
CA CYS A 76 2.30 -6.98 -7.51
C CYS A 76 2.54 -6.10 -8.75
N ASP A 77 2.09 -6.53 -9.92
CA ASP A 77 2.25 -5.80 -11.17
C ASP A 77 1.48 -4.46 -11.12
N HIS A 78 0.30 -4.46 -10.49
CA HIS A 78 -0.51 -3.27 -10.28
C HIS A 78 0.16 -2.25 -9.37
N VAL A 79 0.64 -2.65 -8.18
CA VAL A 79 1.32 -1.71 -7.26
C VAL A 79 2.63 -1.20 -7.83
N LYS A 80 3.34 -2.01 -8.63
CA LYS A 80 4.56 -1.60 -9.35
C LYS A 80 4.26 -0.50 -10.36
N THR A 81 3.12 -0.58 -11.04
CA THR A 81 2.66 0.46 -11.97
C THR A 81 2.34 1.75 -11.21
N ILE A 82 1.66 1.66 -10.05
CA ILE A 82 1.39 2.83 -9.21
C ILE A 82 2.69 3.44 -8.70
N SER A 83 3.64 2.64 -8.20
CA SER A 83 4.89 3.11 -7.61
C SER A 83 5.74 3.90 -8.61
N GLN A 84 5.65 3.59 -9.90
CA GLN A 84 6.29 4.36 -10.98
C GLN A 84 5.75 5.78 -11.15
N THR A 85 4.52 6.05 -10.72
CA THR A 85 3.87 7.37 -10.84
C THR A 85 4.05 8.24 -9.60
N LEU A 86 4.50 7.67 -8.48
CA LEU A 86 4.66 8.39 -7.23
C LEU A 86 5.94 9.24 -7.25
N HIS A 87 5.84 10.46 -6.71
CA HIS A 87 7.01 11.29 -6.49
C HIS A 87 7.96 10.63 -5.48
N ARG A 88 9.27 10.88 -5.63
CA ARG A 88 10.31 10.38 -4.73
C ARG A 88 9.99 10.62 -3.26
N GLU A 89 9.47 11.79 -2.91
CA GLU A 89 9.14 12.14 -1.52
C GLU A 89 8.08 11.21 -0.93
N THR A 90 7.07 10.84 -1.73
CA THR A 90 6.05 9.86 -1.34
C THR A 90 6.68 8.48 -1.18
N LEU A 91 7.49 8.04 -2.15
CA LEU A 91 8.19 6.76 -2.06
C LEU A 91 9.05 6.68 -0.79
N LEU A 92 9.75 7.76 -0.46
CA LEU A 92 10.58 7.87 0.73
C LEU A 92 9.77 7.71 2.02
N LYS A 93 8.66 8.46 2.16
CA LYS A 93 7.75 8.35 3.31
C LYS A 93 7.20 6.94 3.48
N LEU A 94 6.71 6.34 2.39
CA LEU A 94 6.16 4.98 2.42
C LEU A 94 7.24 3.94 2.74
N SER A 95 8.45 4.10 2.22
CA SER A 95 9.56 3.17 2.50
C SER A 95 9.94 3.16 3.97
N PHE A 96 10.10 4.35 4.56
CA PHE A 96 10.43 4.46 5.97
C PHE A 96 9.28 3.99 6.86
N LEU A 97 8.03 4.12 6.42
CA LEU A 97 6.90 3.53 7.11
C LEU A 97 7.01 2.01 7.16
N THR A 98 7.29 1.36 6.02
CA THR A 98 7.51 -0.09 5.98
C THR A 98 8.69 -0.50 6.86
N TRP A 99 9.86 0.13 6.69
CA TRP A 99 11.06 -0.18 7.48
C TRP A 99 10.93 0.10 8.98
N ASN A 100 9.98 0.96 9.38
CA ASN A 100 9.68 1.15 10.80
C ASN A 100 9.08 -0.11 11.43
N PHE A 101 8.32 -0.90 10.67
CA PHE A 101 7.68 -2.12 11.16
C PHE A 101 8.41 -3.40 10.75
N ASP A 102 9.08 -3.41 9.60
CA ASP A 102 9.77 -4.56 9.07
C ASP A 102 11.05 -4.15 8.33
N GLY A 103 12.20 -4.49 8.89
CA GLY A 103 13.50 -4.12 8.32
C GLY A 103 13.81 -4.76 6.96
N SER A 104 13.12 -5.83 6.58
CA SER A 104 13.27 -6.47 5.27
C SER A 104 12.46 -5.76 4.17
N GLY A 105 11.55 -4.87 4.54
CA GLY A 105 10.72 -4.12 3.58
C GLY A 105 9.45 -4.87 3.15
N LEU A 106 9.08 -5.95 3.85
CA LEU A 106 7.89 -6.75 3.57
C LEU A 106 6.65 -6.22 4.32
N VAL A 107 5.48 -6.73 3.93
CA VAL A 107 4.22 -6.38 4.59
C VAL A 107 4.10 -7.12 5.92
N SER A 108 4.29 -6.42 7.04
CA SER A 108 4.11 -6.99 8.37
C SER A 108 2.70 -6.83 8.92
N LYS A 109 2.36 -7.61 9.95
CA LYS A 109 1.10 -7.51 10.71
C LYS A 109 0.92 -6.12 11.31
N GLN A 110 1.98 -5.55 11.90
CA GLN A 110 1.96 -4.24 12.54
C GLN A 110 1.73 -3.12 11.53
N LEU A 111 2.34 -3.20 10.33
CA LEU A 111 2.08 -2.24 9.25
C LEU A 111 0.61 -2.25 8.84
N ARG A 112 0.00 -3.44 8.69
CA ARG A 112 -1.41 -3.56 8.32
C ARG A 112 -2.34 -3.01 9.40
N GLN A 113 -2.07 -3.32 10.68
CA GLN A 113 -2.82 -2.78 11.81
C GLN A 113 -2.75 -1.25 11.85
N PHE A 114 -1.56 -0.69 11.63
CA PHE A 114 -1.37 0.76 11.54
C PHE A 114 -2.17 1.40 10.39
N LEU A 115 -2.17 0.79 9.21
CA LEU A 115 -2.87 1.31 8.04
C LEU A 115 -4.39 1.17 8.11
N ALA A 116 -4.90 0.28 8.95
CA ALA A 116 -6.34 0.14 9.20
C ALA A 116 -6.91 1.41 9.86
N ASP A 117 -6.17 1.99 10.80
CA ASP A 117 -6.51 3.22 11.51
C ASP A 117 -5.30 4.18 11.63
N PRO A 118 -5.03 4.97 10.59
CA PRO A 118 -3.91 5.91 10.56
C PRO A 118 -4.17 7.21 11.35
N GLU A 119 -5.21 7.25 12.19
CA GLU A 119 -5.48 8.33 13.15
C GLU A 119 -5.33 7.88 14.62
N ASN A 120 -4.93 6.63 14.84
CA ASN A 120 -4.66 6.09 16.16
C ASN A 120 -3.54 6.89 16.89
N ASP A 121 -3.60 6.93 18.22
CA ASP A 121 -2.63 7.56 19.12
C ASP A 121 -1.15 7.23 18.81
N HIS A 122 -0.88 6.08 18.17
CA HIS A 122 0.47 5.67 17.77
C HIS A 122 1.04 6.43 16.54
N VAL A 123 0.21 7.12 15.77
CA VAL A 123 0.60 7.80 14.53
C VAL A 123 1.60 8.89 14.77
N GLU A 124 1.43 9.66 15.85
CA GLU A 124 2.40 10.70 16.19
C GLU A 124 3.77 10.09 16.48
N HIS A 125 3.83 9.02 17.28
CA HIS A 125 5.08 8.36 17.64
C HIS A 125 5.83 7.79 16.43
N ILE A 126 5.10 7.13 15.52
CA ILE A 126 5.68 6.58 14.29
C ILE A 126 6.15 7.69 13.36
N CYS A 127 5.34 8.73 13.17
CA CYS A 127 5.73 9.89 12.36
C CYS A 127 6.97 10.58 12.92
N ASN A 128 7.08 10.69 14.25
CA ASN A 128 8.25 11.27 14.91
C ASN A 128 9.52 10.45 14.66
N THR A 129 9.41 9.14 14.79
CA THR A 129 10.53 8.21 14.56
C THR A 129 11.01 8.29 13.12
N ILE A 130 10.08 8.28 12.15
CA ILE A 130 10.41 8.40 10.74
C ILE A 130 11.01 9.79 10.43
N TRP A 131 10.38 10.86 10.93
CA TRP A 131 10.84 12.23 10.74
C TRP A 131 12.29 12.41 11.20
N GLN A 132 12.60 11.94 12.42
CA GLN A 132 13.96 12.04 12.96
C GLN A 132 14.97 11.32 12.06
N ARG A 133 14.66 10.08 11.63
CA ARG A 133 15.54 9.32 10.72
C ARG A 133 15.76 10.04 9.38
N LEU A 134 14.75 10.72 8.86
CA LEU A 134 14.88 11.48 7.62
C LEU A 134 15.68 12.78 7.80
N VAL A 135 15.51 13.46 8.93
CA VAL A 135 16.31 14.65 9.29
C VAL A 135 17.78 14.28 9.47
N ASP A 136 18.08 13.19 10.18
CA ASP A 136 19.45 12.71 10.38
C ASP A 136 20.16 12.40 9.06
N ARG A 137 19.39 11.97 8.05
CA ARG A 137 19.86 11.73 6.67
C ARG A 137 19.85 12.97 5.77
N SER A 138 19.47 14.14 6.29
CA SER A 138 19.29 15.37 5.48
C SER A 138 18.26 15.25 4.35
N GLU A 139 17.32 14.31 4.47
CA GLU A 139 16.27 13.99 3.49
C GLU A 139 14.93 14.69 3.82
N CYS A 140 14.83 15.33 4.98
CA CYS A 140 13.67 16.11 5.39
C CYS A 140 14.10 17.46 5.96
N LYS A 141 13.52 18.54 5.43
CA LYS A 141 13.70 19.93 5.93
C LYS A 141 12.46 20.47 6.65
N LYS A 142 11.41 19.66 6.71
CA LYS A 142 10.12 20.04 7.28
C LYS A 142 10.16 19.91 8.79
N THR A 143 9.35 20.71 9.47
CA THR A 143 9.11 20.54 10.89
C THR A 143 8.42 19.19 11.16
N LYS A 144 8.52 18.72 12.41
CA LYS A 144 7.84 17.49 12.86
C LYS A 144 6.33 17.52 12.57
N ILE A 145 5.70 18.67 12.81
CA ILE A 145 4.25 18.86 12.62
C ILE A 145 3.88 18.78 11.14
N GLU A 146 4.59 19.52 10.27
CA GLU A 146 4.36 19.47 8.82
C GLU A 146 4.54 18.06 8.27
N PHE A 147 5.58 17.35 8.72
CA PHE A 147 5.82 15.98 8.29
C PHE A 147 4.66 15.03 8.67
N ALA A 148 4.18 15.09 9.92
CA ALA A 148 3.09 14.25 10.39
C ALA A 148 1.79 14.53 9.61
N GLN A 149 1.44 15.80 9.41
CA GLN A 149 0.27 16.21 8.63
C GLN A 149 0.36 15.72 7.18
N GLU A 150 1.52 15.84 6.56
CA GLU A 150 1.74 15.34 5.20
C GLU A 150 1.69 13.82 5.11
N MET A 151 2.24 13.10 6.08
CA MET A 151 2.17 11.62 6.12
C MET A 151 0.72 11.16 6.15
N VAL A 152 -0.09 11.72 7.06
CA VAL A 152 -1.53 11.41 7.16
C VAL A 152 -2.25 11.76 5.85
N SER A 153 -1.97 12.93 5.27
CA SER A 153 -2.55 13.36 3.99
C SER A 153 -2.19 12.39 2.85
N VAL A 154 -0.93 11.97 2.75
CA VAL A 154 -0.46 10.99 1.77
C VAL A 154 -1.23 9.67 1.93
N LEU A 155 -1.31 9.12 3.14
CA LEU A 155 -1.99 7.84 3.38
C LEU A 155 -3.49 7.92 3.04
N LYS A 156 -4.16 9.02 3.42
CA LYS A 156 -5.57 9.26 3.07
C LYS A 156 -5.78 9.37 1.55
N ASN A 157 -4.92 10.13 0.87
CA ASN A 157 -5.02 10.32 -0.58
C ASN A 157 -4.76 9.00 -1.33
N LEU A 158 -3.78 8.20 -0.89
CA LEU A 158 -3.51 6.89 -1.46
C LEU A 158 -4.67 5.93 -1.23
N LYS A 159 -5.22 5.87 -0.02
CA LYS A 159 -6.39 5.05 0.29
C LYS A 159 -7.58 5.44 -0.60
N ALA A 160 -7.89 6.73 -0.70
CA ALA A 160 -8.94 7.21 -1.59
C ALA A 160 -8.67 6.86 -3.06
N ALA A 161 -7.44 7.01 -3.54
CA ALA A 161 -7.08 6.63 -4.89
C ALA A 161 -7.27 5.12 -5.13
N LEU A 162 -6.83 4.25 -4.21
CA LEU A 162 -6.96 2.79 -4.30
C LEU A 162 -8.42 2.29 -4.18
N VAL A 163 -9.30 3.09 -3.59
CA VAL A 163 -10.75 2.80 -3.61
C VAL A 163 -11.37 3.16 -4.95
N PHE A 164 -11.09 4.34 -5.50
CA PHE A 164 -11.88 4.89 -6.61
C PHE A 164 -11.22 4.81 -7.99
N ARG A 165 -9.90 4.97 -8.07
CA ARG A 165 -9.17 5.20 -9.35
C ARG A 165 -8.15 4.12 -9.65
N TRP A 166 -7.43 3.69 -8.63
CA TRP A 166 -6.34 2.72 -8.69
C TRP A 166 -6.73 1.39 -8.07
N ASN A 167 -8.02 1.06 -8.02
CA ASN A 167 -8.42 -0.23 -7.52
C ASN A 167 -8.04 -1.33 -8.52
N VAL A 168 -7.28 -2.33 -8.07
CA VAL A 168 -6.78 -3.42 -8.92
C VAL A 168 -7.91 -4.18 -9.63
N ILE A 169 -9.07 -4.35 -8.99
CA ILE A 169 -10.21 -5.06 -9.57
C ILE A 169 -10.85 -4.23 -10.69
N TYR A 170 -11.08 -2.93 -10.48
CA TYR A 170 -11.65 -2.07 -11.51
C TYR A 170 -10.72 -1.91 -12.71
N VAL A 171 -9.42 -1.68 -12.47
CA VAL A 171 -8.42 -1.56 -13.54
C VAL A 171 -8.34 -2.85 -14.35
N SER A 172 -8.34 -4.00 -13.67
CA SER A 172 -8.36 -5.30 -14.34
C SER A 172 -9.61 -5.51 -15.21
N MET A 173 -10.79 -5.15 -14.73
CA MET A 173 -12.05 -5.23 -15.50
C MET A 173 -12.03 -4.35 -16.74
N LEU A 174 -11.46 -3.14 -16.66
CA LEU A 174 -11.32 -2.26 -17.83
C LEU A 174 -10.37 -2.86 -18.86
N ASN A 175 -9.24 -3.40 -18.43
CA ASN A 175 -8.27 -4.02 -19.32
C ASN A 175 -8.83 -5.25 -20.04
N SER A 176 -9.65 -6.07 -19.37
CA SER A 176 -10.29 -7.23 -20.00
C SER A 176 -11.34 -6.81 -21.04
N MET A 177 -12.06 -5.69 -20.83
CA MET A 177 -13.01 -5.16 -21.81
C MET A 177 -12.36 -4.64 -23.09
N HIS A 178 -11.19 -3.99 -22.97
CA HIS A 178 -10.44 -3.53 -24.13
C HIS A 178 -9.90 -4.68 -24.99
N ILE A 179 -9.56 -5.81 -24.37
CA ILE A 179 -9.13 -7.02 -25.09
C ILE A 179 -10.31 -7.66 -25.84
N THR A 180 -11.50 -7.69 -25.26
CA THR A 180 -12.70 -8.26 -25.92
C THR A 180 -13.24 -7.43 -27.08
N ASN A 181 -12.95 -6.12 -27.13
CA ASN A 181 -13.38 -5.25 -28.23
C ASN A 181 -12.35 -5.14 -29.38
N ALA A 182 -11.22 -5.85 -29.27
CA ALA A 182 -10.16 -5.88 -30.27
C ALA A 182 -10.10 -7.21 -31.07
N LEU A 183 -11.09 -8.08 -30.87
CA LEU A 183 -11.34 -9.32 -31.61
C LEU A 183 -12.68 -9.23 -32.36
#